data_AF-A0A6A3Q548-F1
#
_entry.id   AF-A0A6A3Q548-F1
#
_cell.length_a   1.000
_cell.length_b   1.000
_cell.length_c   1.000
_cell.angle_alpha   90.00
_cell.angle_beta   90.00
_cell.angle_gamma   90.00
#
_symmetry.space_group_name_H-M   'P 1'
#
loop_
_entity.id
_entity.type
_entity.pdbx_description
1 polymer ?
#
loop_
_entity_poly.entity_id
_entity_poly.type
_entity_poly.pdbx_seq_one_letter_code
_entity_poly.pdbx_strand_id
1 'polypeptide(L)'
;MGRWLTIENKRELIDKSAAEPGMTHSELARWSKRAFRLRKAPARNTVSDILKNASTIKKPEYGEGKRRKPLKVKAPALERNLEEWV
;
A
#
# COMPACT_ATOMS: atom_id res chain seq x y z
N MET A 1 -18.15 7.84 -2.38
CA MET A 1 -17.16 6.78 -2.76
C MET A 1 -16.45 6.31 -1.49
N GLY A 2 -16.30 5.00 -1.25
CA GLY A 2 -15.65 4.49 -0.02
C GLY A 2 -14.14 4.72 -0.01
N ARG A 3 -13.55 4.92 1.17
CA ARG A 3 -12.10 5.08 1.33
C ARG A 3 -11.38 3.75 1.05
N TRP A 4 -10.40 3.78 0.14
CA TRP A 4 -9.62 2.62 -0.29
C TRP A 4 -8.25 2.58 0.41
N LEU A 5 -7.59 1.42 0.39
CA LEU A 5 -6.23 1.27 0.91
C LEU A 5 -5.21 1.92 -0.04
N THR A 6 -4.54 2.97 0.43
CA THR A 6 -3.48 3.68 -0.30
C THR A 6 -2.15 2.93 -0.23
N ILE A 7 -1.13 3.36 -0.98
CA ILE A 7 0.22 2.79 -0.90
C ILE A 7 0.81 3.03 0.49
N GLU A 8 0.63 4.22 1.06
CA GLU A 8 1.02 4.54 2.44
C GLU A 8 0.38 3.59 3.46
N ASN A 9 -0.95 3.40 3.39
CA ASN A 9 -1.65 2.49 4.28
C ASN A 9 -1.12 1.04 4.17
N LYS A 10 -0.66 0.61 2.99
CA LYS A 10 -0.03 -0.72 2.82
C LYS A 10 1.33 -0.77 3.49
N ARG A 11 2.14 0.29 3.39
CA ARG A 11 3.46 0.37 4.05
C ARG A 11 3.30 0.34 5.57
N GLU A 12 2.39 1.15 6.11
CA GLU A 12 2.06 1.14 7.55
C GLU A 12 1.54 -0.24 8.02
N LEU A 13 0.75 -0.92 7.19
CA LEU A 13 0.30 -2.28 7.49
C LEU A 13 1.47 -3.29 7.55
N ILE A 14 2.44 -3.16 6.64
CA ILE A 14 3.65 -3.99 6.66
C ILE A 14 4.47 -3.69 7.92
N ASP A 15 4.63 -2.42 8.28
CA ASP A 15 5.38 -2.02 9.48
C ASP A 15 4.70 -2.51 10.76
N LYS A 16 3.37 -2.43 10.83
CA LYS A 16 2.59 -3.00 11.94
C LYS A 16 2.77 -4.51 12.05
N SER A 17 2.75 -5.24 10.92
CA SER A 17 2.98 -6.69 10.91
C SER A 17 4.40 -7.06 11.33
N ALA A 18 5.39 -6.21 11.05
CA ALA A 18 6.77 -6.42 11.49
C ALA A 18 6.95 -6.13 12.99
N ALA A 19 6.25 -5.11 13.52
CA ALA A 19 6.28 -4.76 14.93
C ALA A 19 5.54 -5.78 15.81
N GLU A 20 4.48 -6.40 15.31
CA GLU A 20 3.67 -7.38 16.05
C GLU A 20 3.48 -8.67 15.23
N PRO A 21 4.50 -9.55 15.18
CA PRO A 21 4.44 -10.78 14.38
C PRO A 21 3.39 -11.79 14.88
N GLY A 22 2.88 -11.63 16.11
CA GLY A 22 1.82 -12.46 16.67
C GLY A 22 0.42 -12.14 16.14
N MET A 23 0.24 -11.02 15.44
CA MET A 23 -1.07 -10.60 14.93
C MET A 23 -1.45 -11.40 13.67
N THR A 24 -2.63 -12.03 13.67
CA THR A 24 -3.10 -12.78 12.51
C THR A 24 -3.51 -11.86 11.35
N HIS A 25 -3.55 -12.38 10.12
CA HIS A 25 -4.03 -11.62 8.94
C HIS A 25 -5.44 -11.04 9.11
N SER A 26 -6.32 -11.73 9.85
CA SER A 26 -7.68 -11.26 10.13
C SER A 26 -7.68 -10.09 11.12
N GLU A 27 -6.78 -10.10 12.09
CA GLU A 27 -6.62 -9.02 13.06
C GLU A 27 -5.95 -7.81 12.43
N LEU A 28 -4.94 -8.00 11.59
CA LEU A 28 -4.33 -6.97 10.76
C LEU A 28 -5.37 -6.30 9.84
N ALA A 29 -6.32 -7.08 9.30
CA ALA A 29 -7.44 -6.52 8.53
C ALA A 29 -8.38 -5.66 9.38
N ARG A 30 -8.75 -6.11 10.58
CA ARG A 30 -9.58 -5.34 11.52
C ARG A 30 -8.86 -4.07 11.99
N TRP A 31 -7.57 -4.18 12.28
CA TRP A 31 -6.71 -3.05 12.62
C TRP A 31 -6.68 -2.04 11.47
N SER A 32 -6.43 -2.48 10.23
CA SER A 32 -6.42 -1.62 9.04
C SER A 32 -7.73 -0.86 8.85
N LYS A 33 -8.87 -1.51 9.11
CA LYS A 33 -10.18 -0.85 9.04
C LYS A 33 -10.26 0.33 10.01
N ARG A 34 -9.81 0.11 11.26
CA ARG A 34 -9.84 1.11 12.34
C ARG A 34 -8.82 2.23 12.11
N ALA A 35 -7.56 1.87 11.85
CA ALA A 35 -6.45 2.79 11.63
C ALA A 35 -6.72 3.74 10.46
N PHE A 36 -7.16 3.21 9.31
CA PHE A 36 -7.34 4.00 8.09
C PHE A 36 -8.78 4.49 7.86
N ARG A 37 -9.69 4.25 8.83
CA ARG A 37 -11.13 4.57 8.74
C ARG A 37 -11.75 4.08 7.43
N LEU A 38 -11.50 2.82 7.07
CA LEU A 38 -12.01 2.20 5.84
C LEU A 38 -13.47 1.82 6.00
N ARG A 39 -14.24 1.92 4.89
CA ARG A 39 -15.64 1.47 4.86
C ARG A 39 -15.77 -0.02 5.20
N LYS A 40 -14.87 -0.84 4.65
CA LYS A 40 -14.81 -2.30 4.86
C LYS A 40 -13.39 -2.70 5.22
N ALA A 41 -13.26 -3.70 6.10
CA ALA A 41 -11.96 -4.32 6.34
C ALA A 41 -11.43 -4.96 5.05
N PRO A 42 -10.11 -4.89 4.79
CA PRO A 42 -9.51 -5.65 3.70
C PRO A 42 -9.76 -7.15 3.91
N ALA A 43 -9.87 -7.90 2.81
CA ALA A 43 -9.98 -9.34 2.90
C ALA A 43 -8.67 -9.94 3.42
N ARG A 44 -8.73 -11.10 4.08
CA ARG A 44 -7.56 -11.85 4.55
C ARG A 44 -6.52 -12.05 3.44
N ASN A 45 -6.99 -12.43 2.24
CA ASN A 45 -6.13 -12.66 1.08
C ASN A 45 -5.43 -11.36 0.65
N THR A 46 -6.12 -10.22 0.72
CA THR A 46 -5.52 -8.92 0.43
C THR A 46 -4.39 -8.58 1.40
N VAL A 47 -4.56 -8.86 2.70
CA VAL A 47 -3.49 -8.68 3.69
C VAL A 47 -2.31 -9.60 3.38
N SER A 48 -2.57 -10.87 3.08
CA SER A 48 -1.52 -11.82 2.70
C SER A 48 -0.77 -11.36 1.44
N ASP A 49 -1.46 -10.91 0.40
CA ASP A 49 -0.85 -10.42 -0.83
C ASP A 49 0.02 -9.16 -0.59
N ILE A 50 -0.42 -8.26 0.30
CA ILE A 50 0.37 -7.08 0.68
C ILE A 50 1.65 -7.51 1.40
N LEU A 51 1.57 -8.43 2.36
CA LEU A 51 2.74 -8.90 3.11
C LEU A 51 3.72 -9.69 2.24
N LYS A 52 3.22 -10.54 1.33
CA LYS A 52 4.06 -11.27 0.37
C LYS A 52 4.84 -10.33 -0.55
N ASN A 53 4.22 -9.21 -0.94
CA ASN A 53 4.84 -8.20 -1.81
C ASN A 53 5.47 -7.05 -1.02
N ALA A 54 5.76 -7.23 0.27
CA ALA A 54 6.22 -6.16 1.16
C ALA A 54 7.50 -5.48 0.65
N SER A 55 8.48 -6.25 0.18
CA SER A 55 9.73 -5.76 -0.39
C SER A 55 9.49 -4.85 -1.60
N THR A 56 8.55 -5.22 -2.47
CA THR A 56 8.16 -4.44 -3.64
C THR A 56 7.36 -3.20 -3.26
N ILE A 57 6.50 -3.25 -2.24
CA ILE A 57 5.66 -2.11 -1.83
C ILE A 57 6.45 -1.03 -1.08
N LYS A 58 7.48 -1.43 -0.31
CA LYS A 58 8.34 -0.48 0.43
C LYS A 58 9.27 0.32 -0.47
N LYS A 59 9.62 -0.21 -1.63
CA LYS A 59 10.43 0.46 -2.64
C LYS A 59 9.78 1.80 -3.08
N PRO A 60 10.57 2.87 -3.24
CA PRO A 60 10.04 4.16 -3.72
C PRO A 60 9.44 4.04 -5.13
N GLU A 61 9.99 3.16 -5.97
CA GLU A 61 9.55 2.92 -7.36
C GLU A 61 8.16 2.31 -7.46
N TYR A 62 7.63 1.75 -6.36
CA TYR A 62 6.23 1.31 -6.29
C TYR A 62 5.24 2.48 -6.41
N GLY A 63 5.74 3.71 -6.31
CA GLY A 63 4.97 4.92 -6.44
C GLY A 63 4.62 5.54 -5.10
N GLU A 64 4.07 6.74 -5.22
CA GLU A 64 3.87 7.62 -4.08
C GLU A 64 2.47 7.55 -3.47
N GLY A 65 2.46 7.62 -2.14
CA GLY A 65 1.41 8.31 -1.41
C GLY A 65 -0.01 7.76 -1.53
N LYS A 66 -0.94 8.73 -1.52
CA LYS A 66 -2.42 8.62 -1.49
C LYS A 66 -3.02 7.75 -2.62
N ARG A 67 -2.23 7.26 -3.57
CA ARG A 67 -2.68 6.38 -4.64
C ARG A 67 -3.02 4.99 -4.13
N ARG A 68 -4.02 4.35 -4.76
CA ARG A 68 -4.38 2.95 -4.47
C ARG A 68 -3.46 1.94 -5.18
N LYS A 69 -2.99 2.26 -6.38
CA LYS A 69 -2.19 1.38 -7.25
C LYS A 69 -0.91 2.10 -7.68
N PRO A 70 0.19 1.33 -7.90
CA PRO A 70 1.42 1.89 -8.46
C PRO A 70 1.13 2.53 -9.82
N LEU A 71 1.87 3.60 -10.15
CA LEU A 71 1.83 4.18 -11.49
C LEU A 71 2.54 3.25 -12.46
N LYS A 72 1.87 2.87 -13.54
CA LYS A 72 2.50 2.15 -14.65
C LYS A 72 2.80 3.13 -15.77
N VAL A 73 4.02 3.66 -15.76
CA VAL A 73 4.51 4.52 -16.83
C VAL A 73 4.98 3.66 -18.01
N LYS A 74 4.57 3.98 -19.23
CA LYS A 74 5.02 3.28 -20.45
C LYS A 74 6.39 3.74 -20.94
N ALA A 75 6.74 5.01 -20.72
CA ALA A 75 8.01 5.61 -21.11
C ALA A 75 8.63 6.39 -19.93
N PRO A 76 9.33 5.70 -18.99
CA PRO A 76 9.87 6.33 -17.78
C PRO A 76 10.85 7.47 -18.05
N ALA A 77 11.65 7.35 -19.11
CA ALA A 77 12.59 8.40 -19.51
C ALA A 77 11.88 9.66 -20.02
N LEU A 78 10.72 9.51 -20.67
CA LEU A 78 9.95 10.64 -21.16
C LEU A 78 9.30 11.41 -20.02
N GLU A 79 8.72 10.71 -19.04
CA GLU A 79 8.13 11.38 -17.85
C GLU A 79 9.17 12.17 -17.08
N ARG A 80 10.38 11.62 -16.88
CA ARG A 80 11.47 12.34 -16.19
C ARG A 80 11.89 13.61 -16.95
N ASN A 81 12.03 13.51 -18.27
CA ASN A 81 12.38 14.66 -19.10
C ASN A 81 11.26 15.72 -19.14
N LEU A 82 10.00 15.30 -19.02
CA LEU A 82 8.85 16.21 -18.91
C LEU A 82 8.80 16.91 -17.55
N GLU A 83 9.09 16.19 -16.46
CA GLU A 83 9.20 16.78 -15.12
C GLU A 83 10.32 17.84 -15.04
N GLU A 84 11.44 17.64 -15.72
CA GLU A 84 12.54 18.62 -15.79
C GLU A 84 12.23 19.83 -16.68
N TRP A 85 11.25 19.73 -17.59
CA TRP A 85 10.93 20.77 -18.56
C TRP A 85 9.91 21.80 -18.04
N VAL A 86 9.10 21.44 -17.03
CA VAL A 86 8.06 22.29 -16.41
C VAL A 86 8.58 22.96 -15.14
#